data_AF-A0AAI9E056-F1
#
_entry.id   AF-A0AAI9E056-F1
#
_cell.length_a   1.000
_cell.length_b   1.000
_cell.length_c   1.000
_cell.angle_alpha   90.00
_cell.angle_beta   90.00
_cell.angle_gamma   90.00
#
_symmetry.space_group_name_H-M   'P 1'
#
loop_
_entity.id
_entity.type
_entity.pdbx_description
1 polymer ?
#
loop_
_entity_poly.entity_id
_entity_poly.type
_entity_poly.pdbx_seq_one_letter_code
_entity_poly.pdbx_strand_id
1 'polypeptide(L)'
;MSLRHLSAPRLRRSLLLTSLLLAGSFSAHAAEEMLRKAVGKGAYEMAYSQQENALWVATSQSRSLDKGGIVYRLDPTTLEVTQIIHNDLKPFGATINNATQTLWFGNTTDSTVTAIDAKTGKVKGRLVLDARQRSETVRPLAPRELAVNEKTNTVYITGLGKESVIWVVD
;
A
#
# COMPACT_ATOMS: atom_id res chain seq x y z
N MET A 1 -94.03 -7.91 3.17
CA MET A 1 -93.76 -6.89 2.14
C MET A 1 -93.08 -5.70 2.80
N SER A 2 -91.86 -5.40 2.32
CA SER A 2 -91.00 -4.22 2.50
C SER A 2 -90.64 -3.69 3.91
N LEU A 3 -89.34 -3.72 4.20
CA LEU A 3 -88.66 -3.19 5.39
C LEU A 3 -88.06 -1.79 5.14
N ARG A 4 -87.85 -1.08 6.25
CA ARG A 4 -87.53 0.35 6.44
C ARG A 4 -86.06 0.73 6.17
N HIS A 5 -85.85 2.04 5.98
CA HIS A 5 -84.57 2.76 5.97
C HIS A 5 -83.79 2.71 7.31
N LEU A 6 -82.44 2.76 7.26
CA LEU A 6 -81.54 3.84 7.77
C LEU A 6 -80.11 3.34 8.13
N SER A 7 -79.11 4.07 7.60
CA SER A 7 -77.81 4.47 8.20
C SER A 7 -76.62 3.50 8.39
N ALA A 8 -75.44 4.01 7.99
CA ALA A 8 -74.08 3.46 7.81
C ALA A 8 -73.31 3.17 9.15
N PRO A 9 -71.97 2.92 9.22
CA PRO A 9 -70.90 2.82 8.20
C PRO A 9 -69.84 1.69 8.44
N ARG A 10 -68.81 1.60 7.56
CA ARG A 10 -67.35 1.47 7.87
C ARG A 10 -66.57 0.43 7.03
N LEU A 11 -65.29 0.79 6.82
CA LEU A 11 -64.10 -0.07 6.69
C LEU A 11 -63.89 -0.74 5.29
N ARG A 12 -62.72 -0.76 4.62
CA ARG A 12 -61.32 -0.44 4.93
C ARG A 12 -60.60 -0.02 3.63
N ARG A 13 -59.85 1.08 3.69
CA ARG A 13 -58.62 1.25 2.90
C ARG A 13 -57.57 0.28 3.46
N SER A 14 -56.83 -0.40 2.61
CA SER A 14 -55.38 -0.64 2.73
C SER A 14 -54.97 -1.94 2.04
N LEU A 15 -54.25 -1.83 0.93
CA LEU A 15 -53.38 -2.87 0.37
C LEU A 15 -52.42 -2.18 -0.61
N LEU A 16 -51.39 -1.53 -0.06
CA LEU A 16 -50.24 -1.02 -0.81
C LEU A 16 -49.14 -0.70 0.23
N LEU A 17 -48.62 -1.72 0.90
CA LEU A 17 -47.50 -1.53 1.84
C LEU A 17 -46.64 -2.79 2.03
N THR A 18 -46.28 -3.50 0.95
CA THR A 18 -45.38 -4.66 1.03
C THR A 18 -44.22 -4.67 0.04
N SER A 19 -44.12 -3.71 -0.87
CA SER A 19 -43.02 -3.64 -1.85
C SER A 19 -41.85 -2.73 -1.47
N LEU A 20 -41.89 -2.05 -0.31
CA LEU A 20 -40.89 -1.04 0.06
C LEU A 20 -39.83 -1.49 1.08
N LEU A 21 -39.69 -2.80 1.32
CA LEU A 21 -38.76 -3.31 2.34
C LEU A 21 -37.52 -4.05 1.80
N LEU A 22 -37.40 -4.28 0.49
CA LEU A 22 -36.19 -4.89 -0.09
C LEU A 22 -35.18 -3.89 -0.69
N ALA A 23 -35.54 -2.62 -0.86
CA ALA A 23 -34.61 -1.63 -1.39
C ALA A 23 -33.62 -1.06 -0.35
N GLY A 24 -33.91 -1.23 0.96
CA GLY A 24 -33.11 -0.65 2.04
C GLY A 24 -31.92 -1.49 2.48
N SER A 25 -31.89 -2.79 2.17
CA SER A 25 -30.85 -3.71 2.67
C SER A 25 -29.59 -3.75 1.79
N PHE A 26 -29.64 -3.25 0.55
CA PHE A 26 -28.49 -3.28 -0.36
C PHE A 26 -27.51 -2.11 -0.18
N SER A 27 -27.94 -1.00 0.43
CA SER A 27 -27.06 0.17 0.63
C SER A 27 -26.22 0.12 1.91
N ALA A 28 -26.51 -0.80 2.83
CA ALA A 28 -25.81 -0.89 4.12
C ALA A 28 -24.51 -1.73 4.06
N HIS A 29 -24.23 -2.41 2.94
CA HIS A 29 -23.05 -3.27 2.79
C HIS A 29 -21.85 -2.57 2.15
N ALA A 30 -21.92 -1.24 1.92
CA ALA A 30 -20.94 -0.51 1.12
C ALA A 30 -20.31 0.69 1.84
N ALA A 31 -20.22 0.62 3.17
CA ALA A 31 -19.29 1.43 3.94
C ALA A 31 -18.41 0.45 4.73
N GLU A 32 -17.39 -0.09 4.09
CA GLU A 32 -16.26 -0.65 4.83
C GLU A 32 -15.80 0.43 5.81
N GLU A 33 -15.83 0.12 7.10
CA GLU A 33 -15.34 1.01 8.15
C GLU A 33 -13.86 1.31 7.85
N MET A 34 -13.53 2.57 7.57
CA MET A 34 -12.17 2.97 7.22
C MET A 34 -11.23 2.69 8.39
N LEU A 35 -10.43 1.63 8.28
CA LEU A 35 -9.42 1.28 9.27
C LEU A 35 -8.19 2.18 9.14
N ARG A 36 -7.81 2.82 10.26
CA ARG A 36 -6.54 3.55 10.38
C ARG A 36 -5.71 2.96 11.51
N LYS A 37 -4.44 2.67 11.23
CA LYS A 37 -3.51 2.14 12.23
C LYS A 37 -2.14 2.81 12.15
N ALA A 38 -1.56 3.09 13.31
CA ALA A 38 -0.18 3.55 13.40
C ALA A 38 0.78 2.38 13.17
N VAL A 39 1.80 2.59 12.33
CA VAL A 39 2.82 1.55 12.03
C VAL A 39 4.20 2.00 12.50
N GLY A 40 4.73 3.10 11.94
CA GLY A 40 6.07 3.60 12.25
C GLY A 40 6.29 5.03 11.78
N LYS A 41 7.38 5.65 12.23
CA LYS A 41 7.77 7.01 11.84
C LYS A 41 8.39 7.00 10.44
N GLY A 42 8.15 8.08 9.69
CA GLY A 42 8.75 8.28 8.36
C GLY A 42 8.28 7.24 7.35
N ALA A 43 6.97 6.98 7.30
CA ALA A 43 6.38 6.09 6.30
C ALA A 43 6.47 6.71 4.89
N TYR A 44 6.79 5.86 3.91
CA TYR A 44 6.86 6.18 2.49
C TYR A 44 5.97 5.21 1.71
N GLU A 45 6.48 4.62 0.62
CA GLU A 45 5.70 3.79 -0.27
C GLU A 45 5.44 2.39 0.29
N MET A 46 4.54 1.70 -0.37
CA MET A 46 4.06 0.38 0.00
C MET A 46 4.10 -0.56 -1.21
N ALA A 47 4.15 -1.86 -0.94
CA ALA A 47 3.98 -2.90 -1.94
C ALA A 47 3.03 -3.97 -1.40
N TYR A 48 2.17 -4.52 -2.25
CA TYR A 48 1.23 -5.57 -1.89
C TYR A 48 1.54 -6.86 -2.67
N SER A 49 1.42 -8.01 -2.02
CA SER A 49 1.47 -9.33 -2.67
C SER A 49 0.22 -10.12 -2.33
N GLN A 50 -0.53 -10.51 -3.36
CA GLN A 50 -1.64 -11.45 -3.23
C GLN A 50 -1.16 -12.83 -2.78
N GLN A 51 0.00 -13.28 -3.28
CA GLN A 51 0.55 -14.60 -2.99
C GLN A 51 0.93 -14.76 -1.52
N GLU A 52 1.49 -13.71 -0.93
CA GLU A 52 1.89 -13.68 0.48
C GLU A 52 0.78 -13.16 1.40
N ASN A 53 -0.36 -12.76 0.82
CA ASN A 53 -1.46 -12.04 1.47
C ASN A 53 -0.95 -10.98 2.45
N ALA A 54 -0.10 -10.08 1.96
CA ALA A 54 0.63 -9.14 2.81
C ALA A 54 0.86 -7.79 2.11
N LEU A 55 0.88 -6.75 2.93
CA LEU A 55 1.26 -5.39 2.57
C LEU A 55 2.59 -5.07 3.24
N TRP A 56 3.55 -4.50 2.53
CA TRP A 56 4.77 -3.95 3.11
C TRP A 56 4.76 -2.44 3.05
N VAL A 57 5.28 -1.79 4.08
CA VAL A 57 5.49 -0.34 4.11
C VAL A 57 6.93 -0.02 4.41
N ALA A 58 7.53 0.82 3.56
CA ALA A 58 8.87 1.36 3.79
C ALA A 58 8.82 2.47 4.83
N THR A 59 9.70 2.42 5.82
CA THR A 59 9.81 3.47 6.83
C THR A 59 11.27 3.88 7.07
N SER A 60 11.55 5.17 6.92
CA SER A 60 12.89 5.73 7.13
C SER A 60 13.26 5.88 8.60
N GLN A 61 12.29 5.68 9.51
CA GLN A 61 12.42 5.97 10.93
C GLN A 61 12.80 7.45 11.19
N SER A 62 13.27 7.80 12.38
CA SER A 62 13.72 9.16 12.66
C SER A 62 14.91 9.53 11.79
N ARG A 63 14.91 10.76 11.27
CA ARG A 63 16.03 11.30 10.51
C ARG A 63 17.28 11.53 11.37
N SER A 64 17.09 11.91 12.64
CA SER A 64 18.19 12.29 13.54
C SER A 64 18.60 11.20 14.53
N LEU A 65 17.68 10.30 14.89
CA LEU A 65 17.91 9.32 15.95
C LEU A 65 18.28 7.93 15.42
N ASP A 66 17.81 7.57 14.22
CA ASP A 66 17.93 6.20 13.71
C ASP A 66 18.95 6.12 12.57
N LYS A 67 19.82 5.12 12.64
CA LYS A 67 20.65 4.65 11.52
C LYS A 67 19.90 3.52 10.83
N GLY A 68 19.83 3.57 9.50
CA GLY A 68 18.98 2.65 8.73
C GLY A 68 17.49 2.89 8.92
N GLY A 69 16.68 1.94 8.46
CA GLY A 69 15.22 2.02 8.49
C GLY A 69 14.57 0.65 8.65
N ILE A 70 13.24 0.62 8.57
CA ILE A 70 12.44 -0.60 8.76
C ILE A 70 11.49 -0.76 7.58
N VAL A 71 11.38 -1.98 7.07
CA VAL A 71 10.23 -2.40 6.28
C VAL A 71 9.31 -3.21 7.19
N TYR A 72 8.07 -2.78 7.36
CA TYR A 72 7.07 -3.55 8.11
C TYR A 72 6.26 -4.39 7.14
N ARG A 73 6.08 -5.69 7.44
CA ARG A 73 5.05 -6.54 6.83
C ARG A 73 3.79 -6.40 7.66
N LEU A 74 2.67 -6.17 7.00
CA LEU A 74 1.36 -5.93 7.58
C LEU A 74 0.37 -6.96 7.07
N ASP A 75 -0.54 -7.38 7.94
CA ASP A 75 -1.77 -8.05 7.54
C ASP A 75 -2.65 -7.06 6.75
N PRO A 76 -3.11 -7.40 5.53
CA PRO A 76 -3.78 -6.43 4.67
C PRO A 76 -5.22 -6.10 5.10
N THR A 77 -5.82 -6.88 5.99
CA THR A 77 -7.18 -6.66 6.50
C THR A 77 -7.17 -5.82 7.78
N THR A 78 -6.21 -6.07 8.67
CA THR A 78 -6.15 -5.50 10.03
C THR A 78 -5.04 -4.45 10.19
N LEU A 79 -4.13 -4.37 9.22
CA LEU A 79 -2.90 -3.56 9.28
C LEU A 79 -1.97 -3.92 10.45
N GLU A 80 -2.20 -5.05 11.13
CA GLU A 80 -1.31 -5.53 12.19
C GLU A 80 0.07 -5.86 11.63
N VAL A 81 1.11 -5.48 12.37
CA VAL A 81 2.49 -5.81 12.01
C VAL A 81 2.71 -7.30 12.21
N THR A 82 2.98 -8.02 11.12
CA THR A 82 3.27 -9.46 11.14
C THR A 82 4.77 -9.75 11.06
N GLN A 83 5.57 -8.78 10.59
CA GLN A 83 7.03 -8.89 10.58
C GLN A 83 7.68 -7.49 10.59
N ILE A 84 8.83 -7.39 11.28
CA ILE A 84 9.69 -6.21 11.28
C ILE A 84 11.01 -6.56 10.59
N ILE A 85 11.35 -5.87 9.51
CA ILE A 85 12.56 -6.11 8.73
C ILE A 85 13.49 -4.91 8.87
N HIS A 86 14.53 -5.07 9.70
CA HIS A 86 15.56 -4.05 9.90
C HIS A 86 16.48 -3.95 8.68
N ASN A 87 16.74 -2.72 8.26
CA ASN A 87 17.64 -2.40 7.15
C ASN A 87 18.70 -1.42 7.63
N ASP A 88 19.95 -1.64 7.22
CA ASP A 88 21.08 -0.73 7.46
C ASP A 88 20.94 0.61 6.70
N LEU A 89 20.26 0.60 5.55
CA LEU A 89 19.91 1.77 4.75
C LEU A 89 18.41 2.09 4.88
N LYS A 90 18.06 3.37 4.81
CA LYS A 90 16.67 3.82 4.93
C LYS A 90 15.90 3.49 3.63
N PRO A 91 14.79 2.73 3.66
CA PRO A 91 13.95 2.48 2.49
C PRO A 91 12.94 3.63 2.30
N PHE A 92 12.65 3.99 1.04
CA PHE A 92 11.72 5.06 0.68
C PHE A 92 10.73 4.59 -0.39
N GLY A 93 11.15 4.60 -1.66
CA GLY A 93 10.35 4.07 -2.76
C GLY A 93 10.21 2.56 -2.66
N ALA A 94 9.09 1.99 -3.10
CA ALA A 94 8.79 0.58 -2.95
C ALA A 94 8.06 0.01 -4.17
N THR A 95 8.48 -1.16 -4.61
CA THR A 95 7.76 -1.95 -5.61
C THR A 95 7.99 -3.45 -5.37
N ILE A 96 7.27 -4.30 -6.07
CA ILE A 96 7.41 -5.76 -5.97
C ILE A 96 7.43 -6.36 -7.38
N ASN A 97 8.30 -7.36 -7.57
CA ASN A 97 8.16 -8.31 -8.65
C ASN A 97 7.31 -9.49 -8.16
N ASN A 98 6.07 -9.61 -8.63
CA ASN A 98 5.17 -10.69 -8.18
C ASN A 98 5.60 -12.06 -8.70
N ALA A 99 6.28 -12.14 -9.85
CA ALA A 99 6.77 -13.41 -10.39
C ALA A 99 7.90 -14.00 -9.54
N THR A 100 8.78 -13.16 -8.99
CA THR A 100 9.92 -13.61 -8.17
C THR A 100 9.71 -13.41 -6.67
N GLN A 101 8.56 -12.85 -6.25
CA GLN A 101 8.25 -12.44 -4.88
C GLN A 101 9.42 -11.67 -4.24
N THR A 102 10.00 -10.73 -5.01
CA THR A 102 11.09 -9.87 -4.54
C THR A 102 10.60 -8.43 -4.43
N LEU A 103 10.70 -7.88 -3.22
CA LEU A 103 10.48 -6.47 -2.94
C LEU A 103 11.73 -5.68 -3.32
N TRP A 104 11.53 -4.50 -3.88
CA TRP A 104 12.59 -3.57 -4.25
C TRP A 104 12.35 -2.22 -3.59
N PHE A 105 13.37 -1.71 -2.91
CA PHE A 105 13.29 -0.46 -2.17
C PHE A 105 14.37 0.53 -2.62
N GLY A 106 13.95 1.74 -2.96
CA GLY A 106 14.88 2.85 -3.21
C GLY A 106 15.43 3.40 -1.90
N ASN A 107 16.76 3.46 -1.78
CA ASN A 107 17.43 4.07 -0.64
C ASN A 107 17.87 5.49 -1.01
N THR A 108 16.89 6.40 -1.05
CA THR A 108 17.04 7.78 -1.56
C THR A 108 18.21 8.54 -0.96
N THR A 109 18.50 8.36 0.33
CA THR A 109 19.59 9.08 1.03
C THR A 109 20.98 8.52 0.76
N ASP A 110 21.05 7.32 0.20
CA ASP A 110 22.29 6.54 0.08
C ASP A 110 22.62 6.21 -1.38
N SER A 111 21.78 6.65 -2.33
CA SER A 111 21.94 6.41 -3.78
C SER A 111 22.08 4.92 -4.11
N THR A 112 21.31 4.07 -3.43
CA THR A 112 21.30 2.62 -3.62
C THR A 112 19.89 2.06 -3.78
N VAL A 113 19.79 0.82 -4.20
CA VAL A 113 18.55 0.03 -4.18
C VAL A 113 18.77 -1.25 -3.36
N THR A 114 17.76 -1.66 -2.59
CA THR A 114 17.76 -2.89 -1.80
C THR A 114 16.73 -3.87 -2.32
N ALA A 115 17.11 -5.14 -2.47
CA ALA A 115 16.19 -6.25 -2.76
C ALA A 115 15.92 -7.08 -1.50
N ILE A 116 14.65 -7.42 -1.24
CA ILE A 116 14.22 -8.23 -0.10
C ILE A 116 13.31 -9.36 -0.59
N ASP A 117 13.56 -10.57 -0.10
CA ASP A 117 12.68 -11.72 -0.34
C ASP A 117 11.35 -11.52 0.41
N ALA A 118 10.23 -11.44 -0.30
CA ALA A 118 8.93 -11.11 0.30
C ALA A 118 8.45 -12.20 1.27
N LYS A 119 8.73 -13.47 0.94
CA LYS A 119 8.30 -14.62 1.74
C LYS A 119 9.00 -14.68 3.10
N THR A 120 10.31 -14.48 3.12
CA THR A 120 11.14 -14.64 4.33
C THR A 120 11.49 -13.32 5.02
N GLY A 121 11.38 -12.19 4.32
CA GLY A 121 11.85 -10.89 4.79
C GLY A 121 13.38 -10.75 4.79
N LYS A 122 14.12 -11.68 4.18
CA LYS A 122 15.59 -11.60 4.12
C LYS A 122 16.03 -10.60 3.05
N VAL A 123 16.97 -9.73 3.42
CA VAL A 123 17.67 -8.88 2.44
C VAL A 123 18.49 -9.78 1.52
N LYS A 124 18.21 -9.72 0.21
CA LYS A 124 18.90 -10.50 -0.83
C LYS A 124 20.19 -9.83 -1.27
N GLY A 125 20.22 -8.51 -1.26
CA GLY A 125 21.37 -7.73 -1.68
C GLY A 125 21.03 -6.26 -1.90
N ARG A 126 22.06 -5.49 -2.25
CA ARG A 126 21.96 -4.06 -2.55
C ARG A 126 22.86 -3.71 -3.72
N LEU A 127 22.49 -2.67 -4.44
CA LEU A 127 23.26 -2.10 -5.54
C LEU A 127 23.44 -0.60 -5.33
N VAL A 128 24.68 -0.13 -5.39
CA VAL A 128 24.98 1.31 -5.44
C VAL A 128 24.72 1.82 -6.85
N LEU A 129 23.80 2.77 -6.97
CA LEU A 129 23.36 3.35 -8.25
C LEU A 129 24.22 4.56 -8.64
N ASP A 130 24.72 5.29 -7.64
CA ASP A 130 25.63 6.40 -7.81
C ASP A 130 26.66 6.41 -6.67
N ALA A 131 27.91 6.06 -6.98
CA ALA A 131 28.99 5.96 -6.01
C ALA A 131 29.72 7.29 -5.74
N ARG A 132 29.30 8.38 -6.40
CA ARG A 132 29.92 9.70 -6.19
C ARG A 132 29.75 10.13 -4.74
N GLN A 133 30.80 10.70 -4.16
CA GLN A 133 30.71 11.26 -2.82
C GLN A 133 30.11 12.66 -2.88
N ARG A 134 29.17 12.94 -1.97
CA ARG A 134 28.56 14.26 -1.88
C ARG A 134 29.60 15.30 -1.44
N SER A 135 29.66 16.42 -2.15
CA SER A 135 30.50 17.58 -1.82
C SER A 135 29.72 18.87 -2.08
N GLU A 136 30.39 20.03 -1.98
CA GLU A 136 29.80 21.32 -2.33
C GLU A 136 29.39 21.39 -3.80
N THR A 137 30.16 20.75 -4.69
CA THR A 137 29.96 20.78 -6.14
C THR A 137 29.37 19.49 -6.72
N VAL A 138 29.43 18.38 -5.97
CA VAL A 138 28.92 17.08 -6.41
C VAL A 138 27.70 16.67 -5.59
N ARG A 139 26.58 16.43 -6.30
CA ARG A 139 25.36 15.86 -5.72
C ARG A 139 25.04 14.55 -6.46
N PRO A 140 25.21 13.39 -5.80
CA PRO A 140 24.81 12.10 -6.36
C PRO A 140 23.31 12.08 -6.68
N LEU A 141 22.94 11.33 -7.70
CA LEU A 141 21.53 11.14 -8.08
C LEU A 141 20.85 10.27 -7.04
N ALA A 142 19.65 10.65 -6.65
CA ALA A 142 18.89 9.94 -5.63
C ALA A 142 17.78 9.09 -6.28
N PRO A 143 17.66 7.78 -5.94
CA PRO A 143 16.54 6.98 -6.41
C PRO A 143 15.22 7.49 -5.83
N ARG A 144 14.19 7.53 -6.68
CA ARG A 144 12.85 7.98 -6.31
C ARG A 144 11.81 6.88 -6.52
N GLU A 145 11.22 6.80 -7.70
CA GLU A 145 10.20 5.82 -8.04
C GLU A 145 10.87 4.57 -8.63
N LEU A 146 10.29 3.40 -8.34
CA LEU A 146 10.73 2.10 -8.85
C LEU A 146 9.55 1.40 -9.55
N ALA A 147 9.82 0.79 -10.71
CA ALA A 147 8.86 -0.02 -11.43
C ALA A 147 9.52 -1.31 -11.92
N VAL A 148 8.75 -2.40 -11.99
CA VAL A 148 9.26 -3.71 -12.41
C VAL A 148 8.59 -4.17 -13.69
N ASN A 149 9.39 -4.67 -14.63
CA ASN A 149 8.90 -5.54 -15.69
C ASN A 149 9.08 -7.00 -15.26
N GLU A 150 7.99 -7.63 -14.82
CA GLU A 150 8.01 -8.99 -14.28
C GLU A 150 8.39 -10.04 -15.33
N LYS A 151 8.09 -9.80 -16.62
CA LYS A 151 8.41 -10.72 -17.71
C LYS A 151 9.90 -10.86 -17.95
N THR A 152 10.67 -9.80 -17.67
CA THR A 152 12.11 -9.74 -17.89
C THR A 152 12.91 -9.67 -16.59
N ASN A 153 12.22 -9.73 -15.43
CA ASN A 153 12.80 -9.48 -14.11
C ASN A 153 13.60 -8.17 -14.03
N THR A 154 13.18 -7.12 -14.74
CA THR A 154 13.94 -5.87 -14.83
C THR A 154 13.34 -4.81 -13.93
N VAL A 155 14.18 -4.11 -13.16
CA VAL A 155 13.79 -2.99 -12.30
C VAL A 155 14.23 -1.68 -12.92
N TYR A 156 13.29 -0.74 -13.08
CA TYR A 156 13.53 0.62 -13.56
C TYR A 156 13.46 1.57 -12.38
N ILE A 157 14.47 2.42 -12.22
CA ILE A 157 14.60 3.31 -11.07
C ILE A 157 14.88 4.72 -11.56
N THR A 158 14.04 5.67 -11.18
CA THR A 158 14.27 7.09 -11.51
C THR A 158 15.34 7.68 -10.60
N GLY A 159 16.39 8.23 -11.19
CA GLY A 159 17.50 8.89 -10.50
C GLY A 159 17.42 10.40 -10.61
N LEU A 160 17.00 11.07 -9.54
CA LEU A 160 16.74 12.50 -9.54
C LEU A 160 18.01 13.32 -9.33
N GLY A 161 18.19 14.35 -10.17
CA GLY A 161 19.20 15.38 -10.02
C GLY A 161 19.01 16.52 -11.01
N LYS A 162 20.04 17.35 -11.21
CA LYS A 162 20.01 18.40 -12.24
C LYS A 162 19.87 17.81 -13.64
N GLU A 163 20.53 16.69 -13.87
CA GLU A 163 20.47 15.87 -15.08
C GLU A 163 20.02 14.48 -14.64
N SER A 164 18.71 14.27 -14.56
CA SER A 164 18.10 13.03 -14.09
C SER A 164 18.31 11.88 -15.07
N VAL A 165 18.30 10.65 -14.56
CA VAL A 165 18.46 9.41 -15.34
C VAL A 165 17.40 8.37 -14.97
N ILE A 166 17.37 7.28 -15.73
CA ILE A 166 16.70 6.03 -15.34
C ILE A 166 17.76 4.94 -15.28
N TRP A 167 17.93 4.31 -14.13
CA TRP A 167 18.72 3.08 -14.02
C TRP A 167 17.85 1.88 -14.41
N VAL A 168 18.46 0.92 -15.10
CA VAL A 168 17.85 -0.35 -15.50
C VAL A 168 18.68 -1.45 -14.85
N VAL A 169 18.08 -2.19 -13.93
CA VAL A 169 18.73 -3.21 -13.07
C VAL A 169 18.13 -4.59 -13.37
N ASP A 170 18.96 -5.64 -13.35
CA ASP A 170 18.62 -7.03 -13.63
C ASP A 170 18.28 -7.88 -12.39
#